data_AF-A0A383S8Y6-F1
#
_entry.id   AF-A0A383S8Y6-F1
#
_cell.length_a   1.000
_cell.length_b   1.000
_cell.length_c   1.000
_cell.angle_alpha   90.00
_cell.angle_beta   90.00
_cell.angle_gamma   90.00
#
_symmetry.space_group_name_H-M   'P 1'
#
loop_
_entity.id
_entity.type
_entity.pdbx_description
1 polymer ?
#
loop_
_entity_poly.entity_id
_entity_poly.type
_entity_poly.pdbx_seq_one_letter_code
_entity_poly.pdbx_strand_id
1 'polypeptide(L)'
;MGMKFAMEGTALADHAKRTDASSSDLGAMVLAFVQAAEPVAKSMNGPVKASFNSFKQNANMVADMLNTSLQGILNSTNEQGRAFQQHTEQASEAFSSGQAGANFDAAVARSV
;
A
#
# COMPACT_ATOMS: atom_id res chain seq x y z
N MET A 1 -24.12 5.64 -6.51
CA MET A 1 -22.83 5.15 -7.05
C MET A 1 -21.64 5.93 -6.48
N GLY A 2 -21.58 7.27 -6.51
CA GLY A 2 -20.41 8.03 -6.01
C GLY A 2 -20.00 7.84 -4.54
N MET A 3 -20.95 7.61 -3.62
CA MET A 3 -20.66 7.42 -2.19
C MET A 3 -19.83 6.16 -1.89
N LYS A 4 -20.07 5.06 -2.60
CA LYS A 4 -19.34 3.80 -2.39
C LYS A 4 -17.88 3.93 -2.84
N PHE A 5 -17.65 4.55 -3.99
CA PHE A 5 -16.30 4.75 -4.54
C PHE A 5 -15.47 5.75 -3.71
N ALA A 6 -16.10 6.80 -3.17
CA ALA A 6 -15.43 7.70 -2.23
C ALA A 6 -15.04 7.00 -0.92
N MET A 7 -15.91 6.12 -0.39
CA MET A 7 -15.58 5.31 0.78
C MET A 7 -14.45 4.31 0.51
N GLU A 8 -14.43 3.65 -0.65
CA GLU A 8 -13.36 2.71 -1.03
C GLU A 8 -12.00 3.40 -1.16
N GLY A 9 -11.93 4.59 -1.78
CA GLY A 9 -10.69 5.38 -1.83
C GLY A 9 -10.20 5.81 -0.44
N THR A 10 -11.13 6.13 0.47
CA THR A 10 -10.80 6.51 1.85
C THR A 10 -10.29 5.32 2.66
N ALA A 11 -10.94 4.16 2.55
CA ALA A 11 -10.52 2.93 3.23
C ALA A 11 -9.12 2.47 2.79
N LEU A 12 -8.80 2.64 1.51
CA LEU A 12 -7.50 2.29 0.97
C LEU A 12 -6.40 3.25 1.47
N ALA A 13 -6.69 4.55 1.56
CA ALA A 13 -5.79 5.54 2.15
C ALA A 13 -5.52 5.29 3.64
N ASP A 14 -6.55 4.91 4.41
CA ASP A 14 -6.40 4.52 5.81
C ASP A 14 -5.57 3.25 5.97
N HIS A 15 -5.77 2.26 5.09
CA HIS A 15 -4.97 1.04 5.09
C HIS A 15 -3.50 1.32 4.76
N ALA A 16 -3.22 2.18 3.78
CA ALA A 16 -1.87 2.64 3.46
C ALA A 16 -1.21 3.30 4.67
N LYS A 17 -1.89 4.25 5.33
CA LYS A 17 -1.35 4.97 6.49
C LYS A 17 -1.03 4.03 7.66
N ARG A 18 -1.87 3.02 7.91
CA ARG A 18 -1.61 2.00 8.93
C ARG A 18 -0.41 1.12 8.57
N THR A 19 -0.29 0.75 7.31
CA THR A 19 0.81 -0.07 6.79
C THR A 19 2.16 0.65 6.95
N ASP A 20 2.20 1.94 6.63
CA ASP A 20 3.38 2.79 6.80
C ASP A 20 3.80 2.92 8.28
N ALA A 21 2.83 3.21 9.16
CA ALA A 21 3.09 3.31 10.60
C ALA A 21 3.61 1.97 11.18
N SER A 22 3.01 0.85 10.79
CA SER A 22 3.47 -0.48 11.21
C SER A 22 4.86 -0.84 10.64
N SER A 23 5.20 -0.38 9.42
CA SER A 23 6.55 -0.55 8.84
C SER A 23 7.60 0.16 9.67
N SER A 24 7.33 1.42 10.02
CA SER A 24 8.23 2.25 10.81
C SER A 24 8.46 1.66 12.20
N ASP A 25 7.39 1.24 12.88
CA ASP A 25 7.45 0.66 14.22
C ASP A 25 8.23 -0.67 14.22
N LEU A 26 7.99 -1.54 13.23
CA LEU A 26 8.70 -2.81 13.11
C LEU A 26 10.20 -2.62 12.87
N GLY A 27 10.58 -1.66 12.02
CA GLY A 27 11.99 -1.30 11.81
C GLY A 27 12.65 -0.79 13.10
N ALA A 28 11.94 0.04 13.86
CA ALA A 28 12.42 0.54 15.14
C ALA A 28 12.60 -0.59 16.18
N MET A 29 11.65 -1.52 16.26
CA MET A 29 11.75 -2.69 17.16
C MET A 29 12.94 -3.59 16.81
N VAL A 30 13.20 -3.86 15.53
CA VAL A 30 14.35 -4.67 15.10
C VAL A 30 15.67 -3.99 15.47
N LEU A 31 15.80 -2.68 15.23
CA LEU A 31 17.00 -1.92 15.61
C LEU A 31 17.20 -1.90 17.13
N ALA A 32 16.13 -1.67 17.89
CA ALA A 32 16.17 -1.71 19.36
C ALA A 32 16.60 -3.09 19.88
N PHE A 33 16.10 -4.16 19.28
CA PHE A 33 16.51 -5.53 19.61
C PHE A 33 18.01 -5.76 19.37
N VAL A 34 18.53 -5.34 18.21
CA VAL A 34 19.95 -5.48 17.87
C VAL A 34 20.84 -4.69 18.85
N GLN A 35 20.45 -3.46 19.17
CA GLN A 35 21.17 -2.62 20.14
C GLN A 35 21.13 -3.21 21.56
N ALA A 36 19.97 -3.72 22.00
CA ALA A 36 19.84 -4.36 23.30
C ALA A 36 20.71 -5.62 23.43
N ALA A 37 21.01 -6.28 22.31
CA ALA A 37 21.81 -7.50 22.29
C ALA A 37 23.33 -7.25 22.10
N GLU A 38 23.75 -6.04 21.73
CA GLU A 38 25.17 -5.66 21.60
C GLU A 38 26.02 -5.84 22.87
N PRO A 39 25.53 -5.49 24.08
CA PRO A 39 26.26 -5.72 25.33
C PRO A 39 26.51 -7.20 25.60
N VAL A 40 25.53 -8.05 25.27
CA VAL A 40 25.64 -9.51 25.43
C VAL A 40 26.67 -10.06 24.44
N ALA A 41 26.73 -9.53 23.22
CA ALA A 41 27.71 -9.93 22.21
C ALA A 41 29.18 -9.69 22.62
N LYS A 42 29.45 -8.68 23.47
CA LYS A 42 30.80 -8.43 24.02
C LYS A 42 31.27 -9.53 24.98
N SER A 43 30.33 -10.22 25.62
CA SER A 43 30.60 -11.36 26.50
C SER A 43 30.65 -12.70 25.76
N MET A 44 30.15 -12.75 24.52
CA MET A 44 30.09 -13.96 23.70
C MET A 44 31.43 -14.24 22.98
N ASN A 45 31.91 -15.48 23.05
CA ASN A 45 33.12 -15.94 22.37
C ASN A 45 32.84 -17.14 21.45
N GLY A 46 33.66 -17.27 20.40
CA GLY A 46 33.66 -18.44 19.52
C GLY A 46 32.33 -18.65 18.77
N PRO A 47 31.81 -19.89 18.69
CA PRO A 47 30.60 -20.23 17.92
C PRO A 47 29.36 -19.41 18.29
N VAL A 48 29.22 -19.02 19.56
CA VAL A 48 28.07 -18.24 20.04
C VAL A 48 28.05 -16.84 19.41
N LYS A 49 29.22 -16.20 19.29
CA LYS A 49 29.36 -14.90 18.63
C LYS A 49 29.04 -14.99 17.14
N ALA A 50 29.44 -16.09 16.48
CA ALA A 50 29.11 -16.35 15.09
C ALA A 50 27.59 -16.49 14.88
N SER A 51 26.92 -17.30 15.71
CA SER A 51 25.46 -17.45 15.66
C SER A 51 24.72 -16.14 15.91
N PHE A 52 25.20 -15.32 16.85
CA PHE A 52 24.63 -14.00 17.12
C PHE A 52 24.78 -13.04 15.93
N ASN A 53 25.95 -13.03 15.29
CA ASN A 53 26.16 -12.23 14.09
C ASN A 53 25.25 -12.67 12.93
N SER A 54 25.08 -13.97 12.71
CA SER A 54 24.13 -14.50 11.73
C SER A 54 22.70 -14.10 12.05
N PHE A 55 22.31 -14.17 13.33
CA PHE A 55 20.99 -13.70 13.75
C PHE A 55 20.78 -12.22 13.41
N LYS A 56 21.73 -11.33 13.73
CA LYS A 56 21.64 -9.90 13.38
C LYS A 56 21.50 -9.69 11.88
N GLN A 57 22.27 -10.43 11.09
CA GLN A 57 22.26 -10.31 9.63
C GLN A 57 20.90 -10.73 9.06
N ASN A 58 20.33 -11.82 9.56
CA ASN A 58 18.99 -12.26 9.21
C ASN A 58 17.91 -11.27 9.66
N ALA A 59 18.04 -10.71 10.86
CA ALA A 59 17.10 -9.72 11.38
C ALA A 59 17.08 -8.44 10.51
N ASN A 60 18.26 -7.95 10.12
CA ASN A 60 18.37 -6.81 9.20
C ASN A 60 17.78 -7.14 7.83
N MET A 61 18.07 -8.32 7.28
CA MET A 61 17.52 -8.75 5.99
C MET A 61 15.98 -8.84 6.04
N VAL A 62 15.41 -9.39 7.12
CA VAL A 62 13.96 -9.47 7.31
C VAL A 62 13.35 -8.07 7.41
N ALA A 63 13.99 -7.13 8.13
CA ALA A 63 13.54 -5.74 8.20
C ALA A 63 13.56 -5.06 6.81
N ASP A 64 14.62 -5.26 6.02
CA ASP A 64 14.72 -4.73 4.67
C ASP A 64 13.67 -5.33 3.73
N MET A 65 13.44 -6.64 3.80
CA MET A 65 12.38 -7.33 3.04
C MET A 65 10.99 -6.83 3.41
N LEU A 66 10.72 -6.64 4.69
CA LEU A 66 9.45 -6.10 5.18
C LEU A 66 9.25 -4.67 4.68
N ASN A 67 10.23 -3.79 4.85
CA ASN A 67 10.17 -2.41 4.34
C ASN A 67 9.93 -2.38 2.83
N THR A 68 10.65 -3.20 2.06
CA THR A 68 10.48 -3.28 0.60
C THR A 68 9.08 -3.77 0.22
N SER A 69 8.58 -4.80 0.91
CA SER A 69 7.25 -5.36 0.66
C SER A 69 6.16 -4.35 1.00
N LEU A 70 6.30 -3.62 2.11
CA LEU A 70 5.35 -2.60 2.56
C LEU A 70 5.34 -1.39 1.62
N GLN A 71 6.50 -0.95 1.12
CA GLN A 71 6.57 0.05 0.05
C GLN A 71 5.90 -0.44 -1.24
N GLY A 72 6.08 -1.72 -1.60
CA GLY A 72 5.40 -2.34 -2.73
C GLY A 72 3.88 -2.32 -2.58
N ILE A 73 3.37 -2.64 -1.39
CA ILE A 73 1.93 -2.57 -1.07
C ILE A 73 1.43 -1.13 -1.16
N LEU A 74 2.14 -0.17 -0.55
CA LEU A 74 1.78 1.26 -0.60
C LEU A 74 1.70 1.77 -2.04
N ASN A 75 2.68 1.45 -2.87
CA ASN A 75 2.69 1.82 -4.28
C ASN A 75 1.51 1.17 -5.01
N SER A 76 1.28 -0.14 -4.82
CA SER A 76 0.15 -0.84 -5.43
C SER A 76 -1.19 -0.23 -5.00
N THR A 77 -1.35 0.10 -3.74
CA THR A 77 -2.52 0.77 -3.18
C THR A 77 -2.74 2.15 -3.84
N ASN A 78 -1.69 2.95 -3.97
CA ASN A 78 -1.79 4.26 -4.62
C ASN A 78 -2.18 4.12 -6.09
N GLU A 79 -1.57 3.18 -6.82
CA GLU A 79 -1.91 2.91 -8.23
C GLU A 79 -3.33 2.38 -8.39
N GLN A 80 -3.80 1.50 -7.49
CA GLN A 80 -5.19 1.06 -7.45
C GLN A 80 -6.13 2.25 -7.23
N GLY A 81 -5.82 3.15 -6.31
CA GLY A 81 -6.60 4.37 -6.07
C GLY A 81 -6.70 5.26 -7.32
N ARG A 82 -5.60 5.45 -8.04
CA ARG A 82 -5.58 6.21 -9.31
C ARG A 82 -6.38 5.52 -10.41
N ALA A 83 -6.21 4.21 -10.57
CA ALA A 83 -6.97 3.43 -11.54
C ALA A 83 -8.48 3.52 -11.26
N PHE A 84 -8.90 3.44 -10.00
CA PHE A 84 -10.30 3.61 -9.61
C PHE A 84 -10.85 4.99 -9.98
N GLN A 85 -10.10 6.06 -9.73
CA GLN A 85 -10.49 7.43 -10.10
C GLN A 85 -10.65 7.56 -11.63
N GLN A 86 -9.65 7.11 -12.39
CA GLN A 86 -9.70 7.16 -13.86
C GLN A 86 -10.86 6.36 -14.44
N HIS A 87 -11.10 5.15 -13.93
CA HIS A 87 -12.25 4.35 -14.36
C HIS A 87 -13.58 5.03 -14.03
N THR A 88 -13.65 5.76 -12.93
CA THR A 88 -14.85 6.51 -12.54
C THR A 88 -15.12 7.67 -13.51
N GLU A 89 -14.09 8.44 -13.87
CA GLU A 89 -14.19 9.52 -14.84
C GLU A 89 -14.62 8.99 -16.21
N GLN A 90 -13.96 7.94 -16.69
CA GLN A 90 -14.30 7.28 -17.96
C GLN A 90 -15.74 6.76 -17.97
N ALA A 91 -16.19 6.11 -16.89
CA ALA A 91 -17.56 5.62 -16.79
C ALA A 91 -18.58 6.77 -16.80
N SER A 92 -18.27 7.89 -16.14
CA SER A 92 -19.12 9.09 -16.13
C SER A 92 -19.22 9.74 -17.52
N GLU A 93 -18.11 9.86 -18.24
CA GLU A 93 -18.07 10.37 -19.62
C GLU A 93 -18.81 9.45 -20.59
N ALA A 94 -18.60 8.14 -20.49
CA ALA A 94 -19.32 7.14 -21.28
C ALA A 94 -20.84 7.18 -21.02
N PHE A 95 -21.25 7.36 -19.77
CA PHE A 95 -22.66 7.47 -19.42
C PHE A 95 -23.26 8.77 -19.95
N SER A 96 -22.54 9.90 -19.80
CA SER A 96 -23.00 11.21 -20.28
C SER A 96 -23.13 11.26 -21.80
N SER A 97 -22.15 10.70 -22.52
CA SER A 97 -22.17 10.60 -23.98
C SER A 97 -23.25 9.64 -24.49
N GLY A 98 -23.43 8.49 -23.84
CA GLY A 98 -24.50 7.55 -24.14
C GLY A 98 -25.89 8.15 -23.92
N GLN A 99 -26.07 8.92 -22.84
CA GLN A 99 -27.33 9.62 -22.57
C GLN A 99 -27.58 10.75 -23.58
N ALA A 100 -26.55 11.49 -23.98
CA ALA A 100 -26.66 12.50 -25.03
C ALA A 100 -27.07 11.86 -26.36
N GLY A 101 -26.43 10.76 -26.76
CA GLY A 101 -26.76 10.01 -27.96
C GLY A 101 -28.19 9.47 -27.97
N ALA A 102 -28.63 8.85 -26.87
CA ALA A 102 -30.01 8.36 -26.71
C ALA A 102 -31.05 9.50 -26.76
N ASN A 103 -30.74 10.68 -26.19
CA ASN A 103 -31.61 11.85 -26.29
C ASN A 103 -31.70 12.39 -27.72
N PHE A 104 -30.61 12.41 -28.48
CA PHE A 104 -30.65 12.79 -29.89
C PHE A 104 -31.49 11.80 -30.71
N ASP A 105 -31.29 10.49 -30.50
CA ASP A 105 -32.04 9.45 -31.21
C ASP A 105 -33.54 9.52 -30.89
N ALA A 106 -33.90 9.72 -29.62
CA ALA A 106 -35.28 9.95 -29.20
C ALA A 106 -35.87 11.27 -29.73
N ALA A 107 -35.07 12.34 -29.84
CA ALA A 107 -35.51 13.61 -30.41
C ALA A 107 -35.76 13.50 -31.92
N VAL A 108 -34.88 12.78 -32.64
CA VAL A 108 -35.05 12.48 -34.07
C VAL A 108 -36.31 11.64 -34.28
N ALA A 109 -36.49 10.55 -33.51
CA ALA A 109 -37.67 9.69 -33.60
C ALA A 109 -39.00 10.38 -33.23
N ARG A 110 -38.97 11.48 -32.47
CA ARG A 110 -40.15 12.30 -32.12
C ARG A 110 -40.48 13.37 -33.17
N SER A 111 -39.56 13.64 -34.09
CA SER A 111 -39.69 14.68 -35.13
C SER A 111 -40.14 14.15 -36.50
N VAL A 112 -40.49 12.86 -36.57
CA VAL A 112 -41.05 12.15 -37.73
C VAL A 112 -42.43 11.59 -37.37
#